data_AF-A0A4V1TZ19-F1
#
_entry.id   AF-A0A4V1TZ19-F1
#
_cell.length_a   1.000
_cell.length_b   1.000
_cell.length_c   1.000
_cell.angle_alpha   90.00
_cell.angle_beta   90.00
_cell.angle_gamma   90.00
#
_symmetry.space_group_name_H-M   'P 1'
#
loop_
_entity.id
_entity.type
_entity.pdbx_description
1 polymer ?
#
loop_
_entity_poly.entity_id
_entity_poly.type
_entity_poly.pdbx_seq_one_letter_code
_entity_poly.pdbx_strand_id
1 'polypeptide(L)'
;MSKAFASQADLADKKITFEQLSAHCWAYTAEGDPNSGVIIGDQYVMVSDCTATPDMARDLIARIREVSDKPIKYVLLTHYHAVRVLGASAYFDEGATEIIASQGTLELIIERGKEDMQSEMERFPRLFRGAEGVPGLTWPTMVIGGGNPVKGEVPGKLTVDLGVAGV
;
A
#
# COMPACT_ATOMS: atom_id res chain seq x y z
N MET A 1 -2.22 30.18 -16.11
CA MET A 1 -2.36 29.79 -14.69
C MET A 1 -3.31 28.61 -14.65
N SER A 2 -2.81 27.39 -14.43
CA SER A 2 -3.69 26.24 -14.21
C SER A 2 -4.49 26.48 -12.92
N LYS A 3 -5.75 26.05 -12.91
CA LYS A 3 -6.61 26.17 -11.73
C LYS A 3 -6.12 25.15 -10.70
N ALA A 4 -5.71 25.63 -9.53
CA ALA A 4 -5.26 24.78 -8.43
C ALA A 4 -6.37 23.77 -8.05
N PHE A 5 -5.99 22.53 -7.75
CA PHE A 5 -6.94 21.52 -7.26
C PHE A 5 -7.41 21.88 -5.86
N ALA A 6 -8.70 21.68 -5.58
CA ALA A 6 -9.25 21.94 -4.24
C ALA A 6 -8.55 21.13 -3.14
N SER A 7 -8.03 19.95 -3.47
CA SER A 7 -7.24 19.10 -2.57
C SER A 7 -5.92 19.72 -2.11
N GLN A 8 -5.34 20.67 -2.87
CA GLN A 8 -4.11 21.36 -2.48
C GLN A 8 -4.30 22.28 -1.26
N ALA A 9 -5.54 22.67 -0.95
CA ALA A 9 -5.84 23.51 0.21
C ALA A 9 -5.96 22.71 1.52
N ASP A 10 -6.01 21.37 1.46
CA ASP A 10 -6.12 20.52 2.65
C ASP A 10 -4.74 20.15 3.20
N LEU A 11 -4.22 21.03 4.05
CA LEU A 11 -2.89 20.93 4.65
C LEU A 11 -2.90 20.40 6.09
N ALA A 12 -4.08 20.16 6.67
CA ALA A 12 -4.20 19.73 8.05
C ALA A 12 -3.72 18.28 8.22
N ASP A 13 -2.95 18.04 9.28
CA ASP A 13 -2.65 16.67 9.70
C ASP A 13 -3.96 15.98 10.08
N LYS A 14 -4.15 14.77 9.55
CA LYS A 14 -5.31 13.94 9.84
C LYS A 14 -5.06 13.12 11.09
N LYS A 15 -6.11 12.92 11.87
CA LYS A 15 -6.04 11.96 12.98
C LYS A 15 -5.82 10.57 12.40
N ILE A 16 -4.78 9.91 12.90
CA ILE A 16 -4.48 8.51 12.61
C ILE A 16 -5.05 7.64 13.72
N THR A 17 -5.67 6.53 13.36
CA THR A 17 -5.98 5.45 14.31
C THR A 17 -5.44 4.12 13.81
N PHE A 18 -4.92 3.31 14.72
CA PHE A 18 -4.51 1.93 14.47
C PHE A 18 -5.32 1.02 15.37
N GLU A 19 -6.41 0.48 14.82
CA GLU A 19 -7.44 -0.24 15.58
C GLU A 19 -7.41 -1.74 15.26
N GLN A 20 -7.47 -2.57 16.30
CA GLN A 20 -7.64 -4.01 16.14
C GLN A 20 -9.10 -4.35 15.81
N LEU A 21 -9.35 -4.89 14.62
CA LEU A 21 -10.68 -5.28 14.15
C LEU A 21 -11.02 -6.75 14.47
N SER A 22 -10.00 -7.59 14.57
CA SER A 22 -10.13 -9.01 14.95
C SER A 22 -8.83 -9.50 15.59
N ALA A 23 -8.80 -10.76 16.03
CA ALA A 23 -7.59 -11.37 16.59
C ALA A 23 -6.36 -11.22 15.68
N HIS A 24 -6.55 -11.18 14.36
CA HIS A 24 -5.47 -11.14 13.38
C HIS A 24 -5.50 -9.92 12.44
N CYS A 25 -6.44 -8.97 12.60
CA CYS A 25 -6.61 -7.86 11.67
C CYS A 25 -6.60 -6.50 12.37
N TRP A 26 -5.87 -5.55 11.79
CA TRP A 26 -5.84 -4.16 12.21
C TRP A 26 -6.13 -3.23 11.03
N ALA A 27 -6.76 -2.10 11.32
CA ALA A 27 -6.95 -1.01 10.38
C ALA A 27 -6.14 0.21 10.80
N TYR A 28 -5.28 0.68 9.89
CA TYR A 28 -4.65 1.98 9.98
C TYR A 28 -5.49 2.95 9.16
N THR A 29 -6.17 3.87 9.84
CA THR A 29 -7.07 4.81 9.18
C THR A 29 -6.65 6.25 9.41
N ALA A 30 -6.90 7.07 8.39
CA ALA A 30 -6.56 8.48 8.36
C ALA A 30 -7.79 9.24 7.82
N GLU A 31 -8.29 10.23 8.57
CA GLU A 31 -9.55 10.90 8.24
C GLU A 31 -9.55 11.52 6.82
N GLY A 32 -10.29 10.92 5.88
CA GLY A 32 -10.36 11.35 4.48
C GLY A 32 -9.14 10.97 3.63
N ASP A 33 -8.14 10.34 4.24
CA ASP A 33 -6.89 9.92 3.63
C ASP A 33 -6.87 8.41 3.35
N PRO A 34 -5.88 7.92 2.58
CA PRO A 34 -5.62 6.51 2.41
C PRO A 34 -5.52 5.71 3.72
N ASN A 35 -6.39 4.71 3.86
CA ASN A 35 -6.27 3.67 4.89
C ASN A 35 -5.40 2.50 4.42
N SER A 36 -4.83 1.77 5.38
CA SER A 36 -4.12 0.51 5.17
C SER A 36 -4.66 -0.58 6.09
N GLY A 37 -4.64 -1.82 5.61
CA GLY A 37 -4.96 -3.01 6.41
C GLY A 37 -3.69 -3.74 6.85
N VAL A 38 -3.70 -4.35 8.03
CA VAL A 38 -2.60 -5.20 8.51
C VAL A 38 -3.17 -6.52 8.99
N ILE A 39 -2.60 -7.62 8.51
CA ILE A 39 -2.93 -8.98 8.95
C ILE A 39 -1.69 -9.58 9.60
N ILE A 40 -1.81 -10.02 10.85
CA ILE A 40 -0.69 -10.58 11.63
C ILE A 40 -0.98 -12.06 11.88
N GLY A 41 -0.27 -12.94 11.17
CA GLY A 41 -0.27 -14.38 11.44
C GLY A 41 0.76 -14.75 12.50
N ASP A 42 1.03 -16.05 12.67
CA ASP A 42 1.98 -16.50 13.71
C ASP A 42 3.44 -16.35 13.29
N GLN A 43 3.74 -16.29 11.99
CA GLN A 43 5.10 -16.17 11.47
C GLN A 43 5.35 -14.86 10.72
N TYR A 44 4.35 -14.34 10.00
CA TYR A 44 4.52 -13.18 9.13
C TYR A 44 3.38 -12.18 9.25
N VAL A 45 3.70 -10.93 8.88
CA VAL A 45 2.73 -9.85 8.70
C VAL A 45 2.50 -9.63 7.20
N MET A 46 1.25 -9.34 6.85
CA MET A 46 0.84 -8.83 5.56
C MET A 46 0.26 -7.42 5.71
N VAL A 47 0.71 -6.49 4.88
CA VAL A 47 0.14 -5.14 4.76
C VAL A 47 -0.66 -5.04 3.47
N SER A 48 -1.86 -4.47 3.54
CA SER A 48 -2.71 -4.17 2.38
C SER A 48 -2.78 -2.67 2.16
N ASP A 49 -2.31 -2.23 1.00
CA ASP A 49 -1.99 -0.86 0.61
C ASP A 49 -0.95 -0.18 1.50
N CYS A 50 -0.06 0.55 0.86
CA CYS A 50 0.91 1.39 1.52
C CYS A 50 0.38 2.83 1.60
N THR A 51 1.16 3.68 2.25
CA THR A 51 1.05 5.12 2.15
C THR A 51 1.87 5.66 0.96
N ALA A 52 1.70 6.94 0.68
CA ALA A 52 2.26 7.60 -0.49
C ALA A 52 3.80 7.70 -0.51
N THR A 53 4.48 7.68 0.63
CA THR A 53 5.96 7.75 0.71
C THR A 53 6.53 6.73 1.69
N PRO A 54 7.83 6.39 1.56
CA PRO A 54 8.51 5.52 2.52
C PRO A 54 8.50 6.06 3.95
N ASP A 55 8.56 7.38 4.13
CA ASP A 55 8.44 8.00 5.45
C ASP A 55 7.07 7.75 6.08
N MET A 56 6.00 7.97 5.34
CA MET A 56 4.66 7.66 5.87
C MET A 56 4.47 6.16 6.11
N ALA A 57 5.14 5.31 5.31
CA ALA A 57 5.06 3.87 5.50
C ALA A 57 5.78 3.45 6.79
N ARG A 58 6.89 4.13 7.13
CA ARG A 58 7.57 3.98 8.42
C ARG A 58 6.68 4.32 9.61
N ASP A 59 5.76 5.28 9.49
CA ASP A 59 4.79 5.57 10.56
C ASP A 59 3.86 4.37 10.81
N LEU A 60 3.35 3.74 9.74
CA LEU A 60 2.55 2.51 9.86
C LEU A 60 3.41 1.35 10.41
N ILE A 61 4.63 1.16 9.90
CA ILE A 61 5.56 0.15 10.41
C ILE A 61 5.77 0.33 11.92
N ALA A 62 5.97 1.56 12.41
CA ALA A 62 6.11 1.83 13.83
C ALA A 62 4.88 1.36 14.63
N ARG A 63 3.65 1.57 14.11
CA ARG A 63 2.42 1.03 14.73
C ARG A 63 2.37 -0.48 14.74
N ILE A 64 2.80 -1.13 13.66
CA ILE A 64 2.89 -2.59 13.60
C ILE A 64 3.88 -3.10 14.66
N ARG A 65 5.01 -2.42 14.84
CA ARG A 65 6.06 -2.78 15.81
C ARG A 65 5.65 -2.61 17.27
N GLU A 66 4.63 -1.80 17.55
CA GLU A 66 4.02 -1.73 18.89
C GLU A 66 3.31 -3.04 19.28
N VAL A 67 2.87 -3.85 18.30
CA VAL A 67 2.04 -5.06 18.52
C VAL A 67 2.64 -6.35 17.97
N SER A 68 3.72 -6.29 17.18
CA SER A 68 4.35 -7.46 16.57
C SER A 68 5.81 -7.20 16.16
N ASP A 69 6.68 -8.15 16.49
CA ASP A 69 8.08 -8.23 16.04
C ASP A 69 8.26 -9.13 14.80
N LYS A 70 7.19 -9.73 14.29
CA LYS A 70 7.22 -10.64 13.14
C LYS A 70 7.64 -9.90 11.85
N PRO A 71 8.37 -10.57 10.93
CA PRO A 71 8.74 -9.97 9.65
C PRO A 71 7.50 -9.55 8.83
N ILE A 72 7.55 -8.37 8.21
CA ILE A 72 6.52 -7.93 7.27
C ILE A 72 6.88 -8.48 5.89
N LYS A 73 6.42 -9.69 5.59
CA LYS A 73 6.85 -10.43 4.40
C LYS A 73 6.08 -10.04 3.13
N TYR A 74 4.79 -9.77 3.28
CA TYR A 74 3.85 -9.58 2.18
C TYR A 74 3.29 -8.15 2.18
N VAL A 75 3.34 -7.50 1.02
CA VAL A 75 2.66 -6.22 0.77
C VAL A 75 1.70 -6.43 -0.40
N LEU A 76 0.39 -6.31 -0.15
CA LEU A 76 -0.64 -6.36 -1.18
C LEU A 76 -1.00 -4.95 -1.62
N LEU A 77 -0.90 -4.68 -2.91
CA LEU A 77 -1.32 -3.43 -3.53
C LEU A 77 -2.65 -3.66 -4.23
N THR A 78 -3.69 -2.97 -3.76
CA THR A 78 -5.06 -3.16 -4.28
C THR A 78 -5.23 -2.57 -5.67
N HIS A 79 -4.48 -1.51 -6.00
CA HIS A 79 -4.47 -0.84 -7.30
C HIS A 79 -3.20 0.02 -7.47
N TYR A 80 -3.07 0.68 -8.62
CA TYR A 80 -1.81 1.29 -9.07
C TYR A 80 -1.54 2.71 -8.56
N HIS A 81 -2.50 3.37 -7.91
CA HIS A 81 -2.37 4.80 -7.58
C HIS A 81 -1.17 5.06 -6.68
N ALA A 82 -0.38 6.07 -7.02
CA ALA A 82 0.88 6.43 -6.36
C ALA A 82 0.72 6.62 -4.84
N VAL A 83 -0.41 7.20 -4.40
CA VAL A 83 -0.74 7.37 -2.98
C VAL A 83 -0.88 6.06 -2.20
N ARG A 84 -0.96 4.92 -2.88
CA ARG A 84 -1.10 3.57 -2.31
C ARG A 84 0.13 2.70 -2.45
N VAL A 85 1.00 2.98 -3.41
CA VAL A 85 2.03 2.00 -3.82
C VAL A 85 3.45 2.45 -3.51
N LEU A 86 3.76 3.74 -3.57
CA LEU A 86 5.17 4.20 -3.56
C LEU A 86 5.86 4.02 -2.19
N GLY A 87 5.11 3.99 -1.09
CA GLY A 87 5.63 3.65 0.23
C GLY A 87 6.07 2.20 0.39
N ALA A 88 5.78 1.31 -0.57
CA ALA A 88 6.12 -0.11 -0.50
C ALA A 88 7.62 -0.37 -0.27
N SER A 89 8.48 0.52 -0.77
CA SER A 89 9.93 0.38 -0.63
C SER A 89 10.43 0.39 0.83
N ALA A 90 9.71 1.01 1.76
CA ALA A 90 10.08 0.99 3.18
C ALA A 90 10.00 -0.41 3.81
N TYR A 91 9.14 -1.29 3.28
CA TYR A 91 8.92 -2.60 3.88
C TYR A 91 10.03 -3.61 3.58
N PHE A 92 10.93 -3.33 2.62
CA PHE A 92 12.09 -4.19 2.35
C PHE A 92 13.02 -4.26 3.56
N ASP A 93 13.19 -3.16 4.30
CA ASP A 93 13.98 -3.12 5.53
C ASP A 93 13.31 -3.91 6.68
N GLU A 94 12.01 -4.19 6.56
CA GLU A 94 11.20 -4.97 7.53
C GLU A 94 11.04 -6.45 7.15
N GLY A 95 11.75 -6.89 6.10
CA GLY A 95 11.77 -8.28 5.62
C GLY A 95 10.78 -8.60 4.50
N ALA A 96 10.22 -7.59 3.82
CA ALA A 96 9.33 -7.83 2.69
C ALA A 96 10.10 -8.50 1.55
N THR A 97 9.57 -9.61 1.05
CA THR A 97 10.07 -10.27 -0.16
C THR A 97 9.05 -10.27 -1.28
N GLU A 98 7.77 -10.08 -0.94
CA GLU A 98 6.66 -10.19 -1.89
C GLU A 98 5.82 -8.91 -1.94
N ILE A 99 5.88 -8.22 -3.09
CA ILE A 99 4.92 -7.18 -3.46
C ILE A 99 3.88 -7.83 -4.38
N ILE A 100 2.67 -8.00 -3.87
CA ILE A 100 1.56 -8.69 -4.53
C ILE A 100 0.67 -7.66 -5.20
N ALA A 101 0.32 -7.88 -6.47
CA ALA A 101 -0.72 -7.13 -7.16
C ALA A 101 -1.43 -7.96 -8.23
N SER A 102 -2.55 -7.46 -8.75
CA SER A 102 -3.20 -8.07 -9.91
C SER A 102 -2.45 -7.79 -11.21
N GLN A 103 -2.67 -8.61 -12.23
CA GLN A 103 -2.19 -8.35 -13.59
C GLN A 103 -2.63 -6.98 -14.11
N GLY A 104 -3.89 -6.61 -13.89
CA GLY A 104 -4.40 -5.29 -14.28
C GLY A 104 -3.70 -4.13 -13.56
N THR A 105 -3.34 -4.32 -12.28
CA THR A 105 -2.54 -3.34 -11.53
C THR A 105 -1.15 -3.19 -12.15
N LEU A 106 -0.47 -4.29 -12.47
CA LEU A 106 0.83 -4.25 -13.15
C LEU A 106 0.74 -3.53 -14.51
N GLU A 107 -0.25 -3.87 -15.32
CA GLU A 107 -0.47 -3.25 -16.63
C GLU A 107 -0.67 -1.73 -16.52
N LEU A 108 -1.44 -1.28 -15.54
CA LEU A 108 -1.65 0.16 -15.29
C LEU A 108 -0.40 0.87 -14.77
N ILE A 109 0.44 0.21 -13.96
CA ILE A 109 1.74 0.77 -13.55
C ILE A 109 2.63 0.97 -14.78
N ILE A 110 2.69 -0.02 -15.67
CA ILE A 110 3.48 0.05 -16.91
C ILE A 110 2.95 1.16 -17.83
N GLU A 111 1.63 1.24 -18.03
CA GLU A 111 1.01 2.18 -18.97
C GLU A 111 0.98 3.62 -18.44
N ARG A 112 0.73 3.82 -17.13
CA ARG A 112 0.34 5.13 -16.56
C ARG A 112 1.02 5.50 -15.26
N GLY A 113 1.91 4.65 -14.72
CA GLY A 113 2.44 4.84 -13.37
C GLY A 113 3.19 6.16 -13.19
N LYS A 114 3.90 6.64 -14.23
CA LYS A 114 4.62 7.92 -14.16
C LYS A 114 3.69 9.12 -14.15
N GLU A 115 2.68 9.10 -15.02
CA GLU A 115 1.67 10.14 -15.15
C GLU A 115 0.82 10.22 -13.87
N ASP A 116 0.46 9.06 -13.31
CA ASP A 116 -0.27 8.97 -12.05
C ASP A 116 0.58 9.48 -10.87
N MET A 117 1.84 9.08 -10.76
CA MET A 117 2.76 9.60 -9.75
C MET A 117 2.85 11.12 -9.81
N GLN A 118 3.06 11.70 -11.00
CA GLN A 118 3.10 13.14 -11.16
C GLN A 118 1.77 13.80 -10.74
N SER A 119 0.65 13.29 -11.24
CA SER A 119 -0.69 13.81 -10.94
C SER A 119 -0.99 13.79 -9.45
N GLU A 120 -0.72 12.68 -8.77
CA GLU A 120 -1.00 12.53 -7.34
C GLU A 120 -0.09 13.41 -6.48
N MET A 121 1.20 13.56 -6.83
CA MET A 121 2.10 14.48 -6.14
C MET A 121 1.64 15.95 -6.26
N GLU A 122 1.15 16.35 -7.44
CA GLU A 122 0.59 17.68 -7.67
C GLU A 122 -0.75 17.87 -6.93
N ARG A 123 -1.59 16.83 -6.86
CA ARG A 123 -2.93 16.90 -6.26
C ARG A 123 -2.92 16.80 -4.74
N PHE A 124 -2.00 16.05 -4.15
CA PHE A 124 -1.97 15.73 -2.73
C PHE A 124 -0.58 15.97 -2.09
N PRO A 125 0.01 17.17 -2.19
CA PRO A 125 1.38 17.44 -1.73
C PRO A 125 1.63 17.07 -0.26
N ARG A 126 0.61 17.15 0.62
CA ARG A 126 0.71 16.73 2.02
C ARG A 126 0.97 15.22 2.18
N LEU A 127 0.40 14.39 1.30
CA LEU A 127 0.62 12.94 1.32
C LEU A 127 2.00 12.58 0.75
N PHE A 128 2.62 13.46 -0.03
CA PHE A 128 3.95 13.22 -0.60
C PHE A 128 5.07 13.90 0.18
N ARG A 129 4.89 14.12 1.50
CA ARG A 129 5.98 14.49 2.40
C ARG A 129 7.07 13.41 2.37
N GLY A 130 8.33 13.79 2.15
CA GLY A 130 9.44 12.84 1.98
C GLY A 130 9.50 12.18 0.60
N ALA A 131 8.89 12.81 -0.42
CA ALA A 131 8.89 12.33 -1.80
C ALA A 131 10.29 12.04 -2.38
N GLU A 132 11.31 12.76 -1.92
CA GLU A 132 12.71 12.56 -2.28
C GLU A 132 13.24 11.16 -1.90
N GLY A 133 12.60 10.50 -0.93
CA GLY A 133 12.90 9.13 -0.53
C GLY A 133 12.27 8.06 -1.42
N VAL A 134 11.38 8.43 -2.36
CA VAL A 134 10.74 7.48 -3.27
C VAL A 134 11.74 7.07 -4.37
N PRO A 135 12.10 5.78 -4.49
CA PRO A 135 13.13 5.32 -5.44
C PRO A 135 12.65 5.27 -6.90
N GLY A 136 11.34 5.36 -7.12
CA GLY A 136 10.69 5.23 -8.43
C GLY A 136 9.36 4.51 -8.31
N LEU A 137 8.83 4.06 -9.45
CA LEU A 137 7.61 3.24 -9.47
C LEU A 137 7.81 1.94 -8.69
N THR A 138 6.74 1.46 -8.08
CA THR A 138 6.71 0.18 -7.39
C THR A 138 6.35 -0.94 -8.36
N TRP A 139 7.18 -1.98 -8.43
CA TRP A 139 6.97 -3.11 -9.32
C TRP A 139 6.57 -4.34 -8.50
N PRO A 140 5.39 -4.92 -8.74
CA PRO A 140 4.98 -6.18 -8.09
C PRO A 140 5.99 -7.30 -8.38
N THR A 141 6.39 -8.04 -7.35
CA THR A 141 7.23 -9.25 -7.48
C THR A 141 6.36 -10.50 -7.65
N MET A 142 5.10 -10.44 -7.22
CA MET A 142 4.12 -11.51 -7.36
C MET A 142 2.83 -10.98 -8.00
N VAL A 143 2.48 -11.53 -9.16
CA VAL A 143 1.37 -11.04 -9.98
C VAL A 143 0.27 -12.09 -10.07
N ILE A 144 -0.95 -11.70 -9.68
CA ILE A 144 -2.14 -12.55 -9.79
C ILE A 144 -2.76 -12.34 -11.17
N GLY A 145 -2.66 -13.35 -12.03
CA GLY A 145 -3.27 -13.35 -13.36
C GLY A 145 -4.80 -13.45 -13.35
N GLY A 146 -5.42 -13.27 -14.51
CA GLY A 146 -6.87 -13.34 -14.68
C GLY A 146 -7.61 -12.10 -14.21
N GLY A 147 -8.94 -12.15 -14.24
CA GLY A 147 -9.81 -11.09 -13.76
C GLY A 147 -9.98 -9.91 -14.71
N ASN A 148 -9.56 -10.00 -15.98
CA ASN A 148 -9.91 -9.02 -17.00
C ASN A 148 -11.37 -9.20 -17.45
N PRO A 149 -12.30 -8.30 -17.06
CA PRO A 149 -13.71 -8.46 -17.39
C PRO A 149 -14.00 -8.25 -18.88
N VAL A 150 -13.16 -7.47 -19.58
CA VAL A 150 -13.32 -7.20 -21.03
C VAL A 150 -13.04 -8.46 -21.84
N LYS A 151 -12.12 -9.30 -21.37
CA LYS A 151 -11.78 -10.59 -21.97
C LYS A 151 -12.64 -11.76 -21.45
N GLY A 152 -13.54 -11.51 -20.51
CA GLY A 152 -14.34 -12.56 -19.86
C GLY A 152 -13.52 -13.49 -18.96
N GLU A 153 -12.37 -13.04 -18.46
CA GLU A 153 -11.50 -13.85 -17.60
C GLU A 153 -12.06 -13.97 -16.18
N VAL A 154 -11.91 -15.14 -15.58
CA VAL A 154 -12.19 -15.37 -14.17
C VAL A 154 -11.05 -14.78 -13.32
N PRO A 155 -11.32 -14.14 -12.17
CA PRO A 155 -10.26 -13.70 -11.25
C PRO A 155 -9.34 -14.85 -10.86
N GLY A 156 -8.02 -14.61 -10.93
CA GLY A 156 -7.05 -15.54 -10.38
C GLY A 156 -7.14 -15.64 -8.86
N LYS A 157 -6.42 -16.61 -8.31
CA LYS A 157 -6.36 -16.87 -6.88
C LYS A 157 -4.91 -17.00 -6.45
N LEU A 158 -4.59 -16.40 -5.31
CA LEU A 158 -3.37 -16.61 -4.57
C LEU A 158 -3.72 -17.06 -3.15
N THR A 159 -2.93 -17.96 -2.59
CA THR A 159 -2.97 -18.31 -1.18
C THR A 159 -1.57 -18.09 -0.63
N VAL A 160 -1.47 -17.27 0.41
CA VAL A 160 -0.23 -17.02 1.15
C VAL A 160 -0.37 -17.60 2.56
N ASP A 161 0.73 -18.08 3.10
CA ASP A 161 0.79 -18.61 4.45
C ASP A 161 1.43 -17.57 5.39
N LEU A 162 0.67 -17.13 6.39
CA LEU A 162 1.14 -16.22 7.44
C LEU A 162 1.57 -16.97 8.71
N GLY A 163 1.57 -18.31 8.66
CA GLY A 163 1.97 -19.21 9.73
C GLY A 163 0.87 -19.55 10.72
N VAL A 164 -0.39 -19.13 10.49
CA VAL A 164 -1.50 -19.40 11.41
C VAL A 164 -1.68 -20.91 11.54
N ALA A 165 -1.38 -21.47 12.71
CA ALA A 165 -1.56 -22.89 12.96
C ALA A 165 -3.04 -23.26 12.73
N GLY A 166 -3.26 -24.36 11.99
CA GLY A 166 -4.53 -24.68 11.34
C GLY A 166 -5.79 -24.46 12.17
N VAL A 167 -6.81 -23.91 11.50
CA VAL A 167 -8.22 -24.07 11.87
C VAL A 167 -8.68 -25.47 11.48
#